data_AF-A0A960S809-F1
#
_entry.id   AF-A0A960S809-F1
#
_cell.length_a   1.000
_cell.length_b   1.000
_cell.length_c   1.000
_cell.angle_alpha   90.00
_cell.angle_beta   90.00
_cell.angle_gamma   90.00
#
_symmetry.space_group_name_H-M   'P 1'
#
loop_
_entity.id
_entity.type
_entity.pdbx_description
1 polymer ?
#
loop_
_entity_poly.entity_id
_entity_poly.type
_entity_poly.pdbx_seq_one_letter_code
_entity_poly.pdbx_strand_id
1 'polypeptide(L)'
;MLVIRRSFVTLIEMMIVMFLIALILGVVAYNYRGSLEEGKAFKSRVGREKLETILNMAVAQDPALGEHIDDRWQDVVRSSPLVQNPDALIRDGWGNYYEVEVSDGVVRVRSTGLEQYERKR
;
A
#
# COMPACT_ATOMS: atom_id res chain seq x y z
N MET A 1 30.66 -2.82 62.83
CA MET A 1 30.01 -3.58 61.73
C MET A 1 29.07 -2.62 61.01
N LEU A 2 29.47 -2.11 59.85
CA LEU A 2 28.69 -1.12 59.09
C LEU A 2 27.66 -1.85 58.24
N VAL A 3 26.38 -1.79 58.64
CA VAL A 3 25.27 -2.38 57.88
C VAL A 3 24.94 -1.47 56.71
N ILE A 4 25.40 -1.83 55.51
CA ILE A 4 25.07 -1.12 54.28
C ILE A 4 23.59 -1.39 53.95
N ARG A 5 22.71 -0.41 54.18
CA ARG A 5 21.34 -0.45 53.65
C ARG A 5 21.40 -0.23 52.14
N ARG A 6 21.18 -1.29 51.35
CA ARG A 6 21.01 -1.18 49.90
C ARG A 6 19.60 -0.67 49.60
N SER A 7 19.50 0.50 48.99
CA SER A 7 18.23 1.05 48.51
C SER A 7 17.80 0.30 47.24
N PHE A 8 16.87 -0.65 47.36
CA PHE A 8 16.28 -1.37 46.22
C PHE A 8 15.33 -0.51 45.37
N VAL A 9 15.05 0.73 45.81
CA VAL A 9 14.13 1.66 45.14
C VAL A 9 14.59 1.96 43.71
N THR A 10 15.89 2.17 43.49
CA THR A 10 16.42 2.47 42.13
C THR A 10 16.27 1.31 41.17
N LEU A 11 16.35 0.07 41.66
CA LEU A 11 16.18 -1.12 40.83
C LEU A 11 14.71 -1.30 40.43
N ILE A 12 13.79 -1.12 41.38
CA ILE A 12 12.35 -1.15 41.11
C ILE A 12 11.96 -0.02 40.15
N GLU A 13 12.48 1.18 40.35
CA GLU A 13 12.26 2.33 39.48
C GLU A 13 12.70 2.05 38.05
N MET A 14 13.91 1.50 37.85
CA MET A 14 14.39 1.10 36.52
C MET A 14 13.55 -0.01 35.89
N MET A 15 13.08 -0.98 36.67
CA MET A 15 12.17 -2.03 36.18
C MET A 15 10.82 -1.47 35.72
N ILE A 16 10.25 -0.53 36.48
CA ILE A 16 9.00 0.15 36.11
C ILE A 16 9.21 0.95 34.82
N VAL A 17 10.30 1.70 34.70
CA VAL A 17 10.60 2.48 33.48
C VAL A 17 10.73 1.57 32.26
N MET A 18 11.47 0.46 32.35
CA MET A 18 11.59 -0.51 31.25
C MET A 18 10.23 -1.11 30.86
N PHE A 19 9.39 -1.42 31.85
CA PHE A 19 8.04 -1.93 31.61
C PHE A 19 7.14 -0.91 30.90
N LEU A 20 7.17 0.35 31.33
CA LEU A 20 6.40 1.43 30.70
C LEU A 20 6.82 1.67 29.25
N ILE A 21 8.13 1.66 28.96
CA ILE A 21 8.64 1.79 27.58
C ILE A 21 8.14 0.64 26.71
N ALA A 22 8.20 -0.60 27.22
CA ALA A 22 7.72 -1.77 26.48
C ALA A 22 6.22 -1.69 26.17
N LEU A 23 5.39 -1.25 27.12
CA LEU A 23 3.95 -1.05 26.92
C LEU A 23 3.66 0.01 25.85
N ILE A 24 4.33 1.17 25.92
CA ILE A 24 4.13 2.24 24.95
C ILE A 24 4.55 1.78 23.55
N LEU A 25 5.72 1.14 23.41
CA LEU A 25 6.20 0.61 22.13
C LEU A 25 5.22 -0.43 21.55
N GLY A 26 4.64 -1.29 22.38
CA GLY A 26 3.66 -2.28 21.95
C GLY A 26 2.41 -1.65 21.33
N VAL A 27 1.83 -0.64 21.99
CA VAL A 27 0.63 0.06 21.50
C VAL A 27 0.93 0.85 20.23
N VAL A 28 2.07 1.55 20.18
CA VAL A 28 2.50 2.31 19.00
C VAL A 28 2.68 1.37 17.81
N ALA A 29 3.38 0.25 17.98
CA ALA A 29 3.59 -0.73 16.91
C ALA A 29 2.28 -1.30 16.37
N TYR A 30 1.28 -1.53 17.24
CA TYR A 30 -0.05 -1.98 16.82
C TYR A 30 -0.75 -0.93 15.94
N ASN A 31 -0.74 0.34 16.37
CA ASN A 31 -1.36 1.43 15.62
C ASN A 31 -0.68 1.68 14.25
N TYR A 32 0.66 1.68 14.22
CA TYR A 32 1.44 1.86 12.99
C TYR A 32 1.10 0.81 11.92
N ARG A 33 0.87 -0.45 12.31
CA ARG A 33 0.46 -1.50 11.35
C ARG A 33 -0.87 -1.17 10.67
N GLY A 34 -1.85 -0.64 11.42
CA GLY A 34 -3.14 -0.23 10.86
C GLY A 34 -3.00 0.90 9.84
N SER A 35 -2.29 1.97 10.20
CA SER A 35 -2.07 3.12 9.32
C SER A 35 -1.26 2.76 8.07
N LEU A 36 -0.31 1.82 8.18
CA LEU A 36 0.45 1.34 7.02
C LEU A 36 -0.44 0.58 6.03
N GLU A 37 -1.31 -0.31 6.51
CA GLU A 37 -2.23 -1.04 5.63
C GLU A 37 -3.24 -0.08 4.97
N GLU A 38 -3.76 0.90 5.71
CA GLU A 38 -4.62 1.95 5.13
C GLU A 38 -3.88 2.78 4.07
N GLY A 39 -2.61 3.13 4.30
CA GLY A 39 -1.77 3.82 3.33
C GLY A 39 -1.55 3.01 2.05
N LYS A 40 -1.33 1.70 2.15
CA LYS A 40 -1.23 0.80 0.99
C LYS A 40 -2.54 0.71 0.22
N ALA A 41 -3.67 0.60 0.92
CA ALA A 41 -5.00 0.59 0.31
C ALA A 41 -5.28 1.91 -0.43
N PHE A 42 -4.98 3.05 0.19
CA PHE A 42 -5.13 4.36 -0.43
C PHE A 42 -4.27 4.51 -1.69
N LYS A 43 -2.99 4.13 -1.62
CA LYS A 43 -2.09 4.15 -2.78
C LYS A 43 -2.63 3.29 -3.92
N SER A 44 -3.15 2.10 -3.61
CA SER A 44 -3.71 1.18 -4.61
C SER A 44 -4.98 1.72 -5.25
N ARG A 45 -5.87 2.36 -4.46
CA ARG A 45 -7.09 2.96 -4.96
C ARG A 45 -6.81 4.12 -5.93
N VAL A 46 -5.92 5.03 -5.54
CA VAL A 46 -5.52 6.16 -6.39
C VAL A 46 -4.75 5.67 -7.62
N GLY A 47 -3.90 4.65 -7.47
CA GLY A 47 -3.18 4.02 -8.57
C GLY A 47 -4.14 3.41 -9.60
N ARG A 48 -5.12 2.63 -9.14
CA ARG A 48 -6.17 2.02 -9.97
C ARG A 48 -6.94 3.07 -10.77
N GLU A 49 -7.43 4.12 -10.11
CA GLU A 49 -8.22 5.19 -10.76
C GLU A 49 -7.41 5.94 -11.82
N LYS A 50 -6.14 6.24 -11.53
CA LYS A 50 -5.22 6.84 -12.51
C LYS A 50 -4.99 5.92 -13.70
N LEU A 51 -4.77 4.64 -13.44
CA LEU A 51 -4.50 3.65 -14.48
C LEU A 51 -5.72 3.46 -15.39
N GLU A 52 -6.92 3.35 -14.82
CA GLU A 52 -8.18 3.33 -15.57
C GLU A 52 -8.32 4.58 -16.44
N THR A 53 -8.03 5.75 -15.89
CA THR A 53 -8.13 7.01 -16.65
C THR A 53 -7.17 7.02 -17.84
N ILE A 54 -5.90 6.64 -17.64
CA ILE A 54 -4.88 6.62 -18.70
C ILE A 54 -5.22 5.60 -19.79
N LEU A 55 -5.62 4.39 -19.40
CA LEU A 55 -5.91 3.34 -20.36
C LEU A 55 -7.20 3.62 -21.14
N ASN A 56 -8.25 4.13 -20.48
CA ASN A 56 -9.47 4.55 -21.18
C ASN A 56 -9.19 5.72 -22.14
N MET A 57 -8.33 6.68 -21.78
CA MET A 57 -7.90 7.73 -22.70
C MET A 57 -7.12 7.19 -23.90
N ALA A 58 -6.26 6.19 -23.69
CA ALA A 58 -5.50 5.55 -24.77
C ALA A 58 -6.41 4.79 -25.74
N VAL A 59 -7.37 4.01 -25.21
CA VAL A 59 -8.37 3.29 -26.03
C VAL A 59 -9.30 4.26 -26.77
N ALA A 60 -9.64 5.41 -26.17
CA ALA A 60 -10.43 6.43 -26.85
C ALA A 60 -9.68 7.11 -28.02
N GLN A 61 -8.35 7.20 -27.94
CA GLN A 61 -7.52 7.74 -29.03
C GLN A 61 -7.26 6.73 -30.14
N ASP A 62 -7.08 5.46 -29.77
CA ASP A 62 -6.90 4.34 -30.70
C ASP A 62 -7.77 3.14 -30.30
N PRO A 63 -8.98 3.03 -30.86
CA PRO A 63 -9.92 1.96 -30.54
C PRO A 63 -9.37 0.55 -30.83
N ALA A 64 -8.39 0.41 -31.73
CA ALA A 64 -7.77 -0.87 -32.04
C ALA A 64 -6.89 -1.41 -30.91
N LEU A 65 -6.44 -0.55 -29.98
CA LEU A 65 -5.75 -0.97 -28.77
C LEU A 65 -6.68 -1.69 -27.78
N GLY A 66 -7.98 -1.40 -27.82
CA GLY A 66 -8.97 -1.97 -26.90
C GLY A 66 -9.07 -3.50 -26.98
N GLU A 67 -8.81 -4.10 -28.14
CA GLU A 67 -8.89 -5.56 -28.31
C GLU A 67 -7.68 -6.33 -27.76
N HIS A 68 -6.55 -5.66 -27.48
CA HIS A 68 -5.28 -6.31 -27.11
C HIS A 68 -4.60 -5.63 -25.90
N ILE A 69 -5.32 -4.83 -25.13
CA ILE A 69 -4.72 -4.05 -24.04
C ILE A 69 -4.35 -4.94 -22.85
N ASP A 70 -5.04 -6.07 -22.66
CA ASP A 70 -4.84 -6.96 -21.51
C ASP A 70 -3.38 -7.44 -21.38
N ASP A 71 -2.70 -7.67 -22.50
CA ASP A 71 -1.30 -8.12 -22.54
C ASP A 71 -0.28 -6.98 -22.70
N ARG A 72 -0.69 -5.81 -23.22
CA ARG A 72 0.22 -4.71 -23.60
C ARG A 72 0.01 -3.40 -22.84
N TRP A 73 -0.90 -3.35 -21.88
CA TRP A 73 -1.23 -2.13 -21.14
C TRP A 73 0.00 -1.52 -20.44
N GLN A 74 0.96 -2.35 -20.00
CA GLN A 74 2.18 -1.88 -19.34
C GLN A 74 3.04 -1.01 -20.28
N ASP A 75 3.11 -1.38 -21.56
CA ASP A 75 3.85 -0.62 -22.57
C ASP A 75 3.13 0.68 -22.91
N VAL A 76 1.81 0.65 -22.97
CA VAL A 76 0.97 1.85 -23.15
C VAL A 76 1.23 2.85 -22.01
N VAL A 77 1.26 2.39 -20.76
CA VAL A 77 1.52 3.23 -19.59
C VAL A 77 2.95 3.79 -19.61
N ARG A 78 3.93 2.99 -20.03
CA ARG A 78 5.35 3.41 -20.14
C ARG A 78 5.58 4.45 -21.23
N SER A 79 4.85 4.34 -22.33
CA SER A 79 4.89 5.31 -23.43
C SER A 79 4.13 6.60 -23.16
N SER A 80 3.28 6.62 -22.12
CA SER A 80 2.40 7.74 -21.84
C SER A 80 3.17 8.92 -21.22
N PRO A 81 3.12 10.13 -21.83
CA PRO A 81 3.75 11.32 -21.26
C PRO A 81 3.03 11.82 -19.99
N LEU A 82 1.86 11.26 -19.67
CA LEU A 82 1.05 11.62 -18.51
C LEU A 82 1.54 10.95 -17.21
N VAL A 83 2.51 10.03 -17.30
CA VAL A 83 3.01 9.26 -16.17
C VAL A 83 4.47 9.57 -15.92
N GLN A 84 4.77 10.23 -14.79
CA GLN A 84 6.14 10.56 -14.41
C GLN A 84 6.97 9.32 -14.02
N ASN A 85 6.33 8.31 -13.41
CA ASN A 85 6.99 7.06 -13.00
C ASN A 85 6.08 5.85 -13.30
N PRO A 86 6.21 5.26 -14.50
CA PRO A 86 5.38 4.13 -14.93
C PRO A 86 5.52 2.90 -14.04
N ASP A 87 6.75 2.56 -13.62
CA ASP A 87 7.00 1.35 -12.84
C ASP A 87 6.35 1.41 -11.44
N ALA A 88 6.20 2.61 -10.88
CA ALA A 88 5.49 2.83 -9.62
C ALA A 88 3.95 2.73 -9.77
N LEU A 89 3.42 2.99 -10.97
CA LEU A 89 1.99 2.96 -11.27
C LEU A 89 1.49 1.57 -11.69
N ILE A 90 2.38 0.74 -12.22
CA ILE A 90 2.09 -0.64 -12.66
C ILE A 90 1.86 -1.59 -11.45
N ARG A 91 2.28 -1.19 -10.24
CA ARG A 91 2.16 -1.99 -9.02
C ARG A 91 1.24 -1.36 -7.98
N ASP A 92 0.56 -2.21 -7.22
CA ASP A 92 -0.25 -1.81 -6.09
C ASP A 92 0.58 -1.46 -4.83
N GLY A 93 -0.11 -1.09 -3.76
CA GLY A 93 0.51 -0.75 -2.47
C GLY A 93 1.19 -1.93 -1.76
N TRP A 94 0.94 -3.17 -2.19
CA TRP A 94 1.57 -4.39 -1.69
C TRP A 94 2.66 -4.94 -2.62
N GLY A 95 2.87 -4.30 -3.77
CA GLY A 95 3.91 -4.65 -4.75
C GLY A 95 3.46 -5.61 -5.85
N ASN A 96 2.20 -6.00 -5.88
CA ASN A 96 1.63 -6.86 -6.91
C ASN A 96 1.30 -6.06 -8.16
N TYR A 97 1.32 -6.72 -9.32
CA TYR A 97 0.87 -6.11 -10.57
C TYR A 97 -0.65 -5.98 -10.57
N TYR A 98 -1.17 -4.91 -11.19
CA TYR A 98 -2.60 -4.81 -11.47
C TYR A 98 -3.00 -5.80 -12.56
N GLU A 99 -4.24 -6.27 -12.48
CA GLU A 99 -4.90 -7.03 -13.54
C GLU A 99 -5.78 -6.06 -14.33
N VAL A 100 -5.66 -6.08 -15.65
CA VAL A 100 -6.44 -5.20 -16.55
C VAL A 100 -7.32 -6.08 -17.40
N GLU A 101 -8.61 -5.78 -17.42
CA GLU A 101 -9.60 -6.46 -18.26
C GLU A 101 -10.40 -5.40 -19.03
N VAL A 102 -10.63 -5.65 -20.32
CA VAL A 102 -11.60 -4.86 -21.11
C VAL A 102 -12.95 -5.56 -21.09
N SER A 103 -13.99 -4.83 -20.68
CA SER A 103 -15.37 -5.29 -20.77
C SER A 103 -16.20 -4.19 -21.42
N ASP A 104 -16.89 -4.51 -22.51
CA ASP A 104 -17.78 -3.60 -23.25
C ASP A 104 -17.10 -2.28 -23.68
N GLY A 105 -15.82 -2.33 -24.05
CA GLY A 105 -15.04 -1.15 -24.47
C GLY A 105 -14.59 -0.24 -23.31
N VAL A 106 -14.81 -0.65 -22.06
CA VAL A 106 -14.32 0.04 -20.87
C VAL A 106 -13.19 -0.77 -20.24
N VAL A 107 -12.06 -0.13 -20.00
CA VAL A 107 -10.93 -0.73 -19.30
C VAL A 107 -11.20 -0.72 -17.80
N ARG A 108 -11.19 -1.90 -17.18
CA ARG A 108 -11.28 -2.08 -15.72
C ARG A 108 -9.97 -2.58 -15.18
N VAL A 109 -9.57 -2.03 -14.04
CA VAL A 109 -8.32 -2.40 -13.37
C VAL A 109 -8.65 -3.03 -12.02
N ARG A 110 -8.12 -4.21 -11.74
CA ARG A 110 -8.22 -4.91 -10.45
C ARG A 110 -6.89 -4.98 -9.73
N SER A 111 -6.95 -4.96 -8.40
CA SER A 111 -5.80 -5.17 -7.52
C SER A 111 -6.15 -6.24 -6.51
N THR A 112 -5.42 -7.35 -6.55
CA THR A 112 -5.57 -8.45 -5.61
C THR A 112 -5.37 -7.99 -4.17
N GLY A 113 -4.40 -7.10 -3.92
CA GLY A 113 -4.11 -6.57 -2.58
C GLY A 113 -5.24 -5.71 -2.03
N LEU A 114 -5.81 -4.83 -2.86
CA LEU A 114 -6.93 -3.97 -2.46
C LEU A 114 -8.19 -4.79 -2.17
N GLU A 115 -8.53 -5.75 -3.04
CA GLU A 115 -9.71 -6.60 -2.84
C GLU A 115 -9.60 -7.45 -1.56
N GLN A 116 -8.43 -7.99 -1.27
CA GLN A 116 -8.20 -8.74 -0.03
C GLN A 116 -8.31 -7.86 1.21
N TYR A 117 -7.85 -6.60 1.13
CA TYR A 117 -7.98 -5.64 2.21
C TYR A 117 -9.46 -5.28 2.46
N GLU A 118 -10.22 -5.04 1.39
CA GLU A 118 -11.65 -4.69 1.48
C GLU A 118 -12.51 -5.85 1.99
N ARG A 119 -12.19 -7.11 1.64
CA ARG A 119 -12.90 -8.28 2.19
C ARG A 119 -12.68 -8.52 3.68
N LYS A 120 -11.56 -8.06 4.24
CA LYS A 120 -11.20 -8.26 5.65
C LYS A 120 -11.78 -7.17 6.58
N ARG A 121 -12.29 -6.08 6.02
CA ARG A 121 -12.83 -4.93 6.75
C ARG A 121 -14.34 -5.07 6.95
#